data_AF-A0AA42YH00-F1
#
_entry.id   AF-A0AA42YH00-F1
#
_cell.length_a   1.000
_cell.length_b   1.000
_cell.length_c   1.000
_cell.angle_alpha   90.00
_cell.angle_beta   90.00
_cell.angle_gamma   90.00
#
_symmetry.space_group_name_H-M   'P 1'
#
loop_
_entity.id
_entity.type
_entity.pdbx_description
1 polymer ?
#
loop_
_entity_poly.entity_id
_entity_poly.type
_entity_poly.pdbx_seq_one_letter_code
_entity_poly.pdbx_strand_id
1 'polypeptide(L)'
;MRQVTATELARNLREVLDRVEFQREEHLVWRNQHQIARIVPGPAHQTAEEAMGDLYRVLSEDAGADWVRDSRDREGLRLDELRNPWDS
;
A
#
# COMPACT_ATOMS: atom_id res chain seq x y z
N MET A 1 -6.36 20.64 4.32
CA MET A 1 -6.47 19.75 5.48
C MET A 1 -7.78 20.01 6.21
N ARG A 2 -8.63 19.00 6.36
CA ARG A 2 -9.97 19.10 6.95
C ARG A 2 -10.13 18.09 8.10
N GLN A 3 -10.82 18.48 9.16
CA GLN A 3 -11.14 17.58 10.27
C GLN A 3 -12.53 16.96 10.03
N VAL A 4 -12.63 15.65 10.24
CA VAL A 4 -13.89 14.90 10.17
C VAL A 4 -13.97 13.95 11.36
N THR A 5 -15.16 13.74 11.88
CA THR A 5 -15.38 12.69 12.89
C THR A 5 -15.41 11.30 12.25
N ALA A 6 -15.12 10.26 13.02
CA ALA A 6 -15.26 8.88 12.57
C ALA A 6 -16.68 8.56 12.06
N THR A 7 -17.71 9.16 12.67
CA THR A 7 -19.10 8.99 12.25
C THR A 7 -19.40 9.70 10.93
N GLU A 8 -18.91 10.93 10.74
CA GLU A 8 -19.06 11.65 9.46
C GLU A 8 -18.32 10.96 8.33
N LEU A 9 -17.11 10.46 8.60
CA LEU A 9 -16.35 9.66 7.64
C LEU A 9 -17.13 8.40 7.24
N ALA A 10 -17.66 7.63 8.21
CA ALA A 10 -18.41 6.42 7.91
C ALA A 10 -19.68 6.69 7.09
N ARG A 11 -20.36 7.81 7.35
CA ARG A 11 -21.59 8.20 6.63
C ARG A 11 -21.34 8.74 5.23
N ASN A 12 -20.19 9.36 4.99
CA ASN A 12 -19.88 10.05 3.73
C ASN A 12 -18.58 9.55 3.09
N LEU A 13 -18.25 8.27 3.28
CA LEU A 13 -16.94 7.72 2.93
C LEU A 13 -16.58 7.99 1.47
N ARG A 14 -17.51 7.73 0.55
CA ARG A 14 -17.31 7.97 -0.89
C ARG A 14 -16.93 9.42 -1.18
N GLU A 15 -17.70 10.39 -0.69
CA GLU A 15 -17.43 11.82 -0.94
C GLU A 15 -16.12 12.29 -0.31
N VAL A 16 -15.73 11.71 0.83
CA VAL A 16 -14.42 12.01 1.43
C VAL A 16 -13.30 11.45 0.55
N LEU A 17 -13.42 10.22 0.07
CA LEU A 17 -12.43 9.62 -0.83
C LEU A 17 -12.35 10.35 -2.18
N ASP A 18 -13.48 10.77 -2.76
CA ASP A 18 -13.52 11.54 -4.00
C ASP A 18 -12.76 12.89 -3.84
N ARG A 19 -12.91 13.56 -2.69
CA ARG A 19 -12.15 14.80 -2.39
C ARG A 19 -10.66 14.51 -2.19
N VAL A 20 -10.32 13.41 -1.54
CA VAL A 20 -8.91 12.99 -1.39
C VAL A 20 -8.29 12.73 -2.76
N GLU A 21 -8.97 12.00 -3.65
CA GLU A 21 -8.47 11.65 -4.97
C GLU A 21 -8.38 12.86 -5.90
N PHE A 22 -9.50 13.55 -6.14
CA PHE A 22 -9.60 14.56 -7.19
C PHE A 22 -9.22 15.97 -6.73
N GLN A 23 -9.41 16.28 -5.44
CA GLN A 23 -9.11 17.61 -4.88
C GLN A 23 -7.83 17.62 -4.06
N ARG A 24 -7.16 16.45 -3.92
CA ARG A 24 -5.92 16.29 -3.15
C ARG A 24 -6.10 16.77 -1.70
N GLU A 25 -7.31 16.66 -1.16
CA GLU A 25 -7.62 17.09 0.20
C GLU A 25 -7.11 16.07 1.23
N GLU A 26 -6.42 16.55 2.26
CA GLU A 26 -6.08 15.74 3.44
C GLU A 26 -7.20 15.79 4.48
N HIS A 27 -7.55 14.63 5.05
CA HIS A 27 -8.56 14.51 6.10
C HIS A 27 -7.98 13.94 7.40
N LEU A 28 -8.13 14.67 8.51
CA LEU A 28 -7.84 14.18 9.86
C LEU A 28 -9.10 13.58 10.47
N VAL A 29 -9.03 12.34 10.91
CA VAL A 29 -10.17 11.61 11.47
C VAL A 29 -10.10 11.65 12.99
N TRP A 30 -11.18 12.13 13.61
CA TRP A 30 -11.29 12.31 15.05
C TRP A 30 -12.35 11.39 15.65
N ARG A 31 -12.08 10.85 16.83
CA ARG A 31 -13.06 10.13 17.66
C ARG A 31 -12.84 10.50 19.12
N ASN A 32 -13.91 10.88 19.82
CA ASN A 32 -13.84 11.28 21.23
C ASN A 32 -12.76 12.35 21.52
N GLN A 33 -12.70 13.40 20.70
CA GLN A 33 -11.69 14.48 20.77
C GLN A 33 -10.23 14.03 20.65
N HIS A 34 -9.99 12.84 20.09
CA HIS A 34 -8.66 12.34 19.78
C HIS A 34 -8.53 12.05 18.28
N GLN A 35 -7.42 12.47 17.67
CA GLN A 35 -7.11 12.13 16.29
C GLN A 35 -6.74 10.64 16.22
N ILE A 36 -7.50 9.86 15.46
CA ILE A 36 -7.30 8.41 15.34
C ILE A 36 -6.68 8.00 13.99
N ALA A 37 -6.79 8.84 12.96
CA ALA A 37 -6.26 8.56 11.63
C ALA A 37 -6.07 9.82 10.80
N ARG A 38 -5.30 9.70 9.72
CA ARG A 38 -5.14 10.72 8.69
C ARG A 38 -5.22 10.04 7.32
N ILE A 39 -6.07 10.57 6.45
CA ILE A 39 -6.21 10.18 5.06
C ILE A 39 -5.50 11.25 4.24
N VAL A 40 -4.50 10.85 3.46
CA VAL A 40 -3.73 11.72 2.58
C VAL A 40 -3.91 11.24 1.14
N PRO A 41 -3.86 12.16 0.16
CA PRO A 41 -3.89 11.76 -1.24
C PRO A 41 -2.64 10.97 -1.60
N GLY A 42 -2.83 9.74 -2.10
CA GLY A 42 -1.75 8.96 -2.69
C GLY A 42 -1.16 9.65 -3.92
N PRO A 43 0.06 9.28 -4.35
CA PRO A 43 0.61 9.75 -5.63
C PRO A 43 -0.34 9.38 -6.78
N ALA A 44 -0.60 10.32 -7.69
CA ALA A 44 -1.56 10.13 -8.79
C ALA A 44 -1.16 9.00 -9.73
N HIS A 45 0.16 8.87 -9.95
CA HIS A 45 0.79 7.74 -10.61
C HIS A 45 2.04 7.41 -9.81
N GLN A 46 2.26 6.11 -9.62
CA GLN A 46 3.46 5.60 -8.97
C GLN A 46 3.87 4.35 -9.72
N THR A 47 5.12 4.32 -10.17
CA THR A 47 5.73 3.10 -10.71
C THR A 47 5.95 2.09 -9.59
N ALA A 48 6.07 0.80 -9.94
CA ALA A 48 6.37 -0.23 -8.96
C ALA A 48 7.67 0.09 -8.18
N GLU A 49 8.67 0.65 -8.88
CA GLU A 49 9.93 1.10 -8.26
C GLU A 49 9.70 2.21 -7.24
N GLU A 50 8.94 3.25 -7.57
CA GLU A 50 8.63 4.35 -6.64
C GLU A 50 7.77 3.90 -5.44
N ALA A 51 6.88 2.92 -5.63
CA ALA A 51 6.09 2.33 -4.55
C ALA A 51 6.95 1.46 -3.61
N MET A 52 7.98 0.84 -4.18
CA MET A 52 8.91 -0.02 -3.45
C MET A 52 10.16 0.70 -2.95
N GLY A 53 10.38 1.96 -3.35
CA GLY A 53 11.55 2.75 -2.94
C GLY A 53 11.62 3.00 -1.43
N ASP A 54 10.46 3.10 -0.77
CA ASP A 54 10.35 3.26 0.68
C ASP A 54 10.49 1.92 1.44
N LEU A 55 10.48 0.77 0.74
CA LEU A 55 10.89 -0.53 1.29
C LEU A 55 12.43 -0.58 1.40
N TYR A 56 12.99 0.33 2.20
CA TYR A 56 14.40 0.30 2.56
C TYR A 56 14.68 -1.00 3.34
N ARG A 57 15.54 -1.87 2.77
CA ARG A 57 16.12 -3.10 3.37
C ARG A 57 15.31 -4.41 3.29
N VAL A 58 14.46 -4.65 2.28
CA VAL A 58 13.79 -5.96 2.23
C VAL A 58 14.72 -7.09 1.77
N LEU A 59 15.80 -6.80 1.05
CA LEU A 59 16.81 -7.81 0.70
C LEU A 59 18.20 -7.18 0.78
N SER A 60 19.14 -7.83 1.49
CA SER A 60 20.56 -7.54 1.33
C SER A 60 20.98 -7.76 -0.13
N GLU A 61 22.07 -7.14 -0.58
CA GLU A 61 22.60 -7.39 -1.93
C GLU A 61 22.75 -8.89 -2.21
N ASP A 62 23.23 -9.64 -1.21
CA ASP A 62 23.35 -11.09 -1.26
C ASP A 62 22.00 -11.79 -1.45
N ALA A 63 20.96 -11.39 -0.70
CA ALA A 63 19.63 -11.98 -0.81
C ALA A 63 18.97 -11.64 -2.16
N GLY A 64 19.25 -10.47 -2.73
CA GLY A 64 18.84 -10.11 -4.08
C GLY A 64 19.54 -10.96 -5.14
N ALA A 65 20.86 -11.16 -5.00
CA ALA A 65 21.64 -11.99 -5.92
C ALA A 65 21.22 -13.47 -5.86
N ASP A 66 20.97 -14.00 -4.66
CA ASP A 66 20.48 -15.35 -4.43
C ASP A 66 19.09 -15.54 -5.07
N TRP A 67 18.17 -14.61 -4.84
CA TRP A 67 16.84 -14.66 -5.47
C TRP A 67 16.90 -14.63 -7.00
N VAL A 68 17.77 -13.80 -7.60
CA VAL A 68 17.97 -13.75 -9.05
C VAL A 68 18.59 -15.04 -9.59
N ARG A 69 19.51 -15.66 -8.87
CA ARG A 69 20.09 -16.97 -9.24
C ARG A 69 19.01 -18.06 -9.16
N ASP A 70 18.32 -18.15 -8.04
CA ASP A 70 17.33 -19.19 -7.77
C ASP A 70 16.14 -19.10 -8.74
N SER A 71 15.67 -17.89 -9.06
CA SER A 71 14.60 -17.66 -10.05
C SER A 71 14.96 -18.06 -11.49
N ARG A 72 16.25 -18.10 -11.83
CA ARG A 72 16.76 -18.52 -13.15
C ARG A 72 17.08 -20.00 -13.20
N ASP A 73 17.26 -20.63 -12.04
CA ASP A 73 17.54 -22.06 -11.94
C ASP A 73 16.25 -22.85 -12.18
N ARG A 74 16.09 -23.33 -13.41
CA ARG A 74 14.87 -24.03 -13.87
C ARG A 74 14.79 -25.48 -13.38
N GLU A 75 15.86 -26.02 -12.80
CA GLU A 75 15.92 -27.45 -12.44
C GLU A 75 15.14 -27.77 -11.15
N GLY A 76 14.88 -26.78 -10.28
CA GLY A 76 14.20 -26.97 -8.99
C GLY A 76 12.79 -26.37 -8.85
N LEU A 77 12.34 -25.55 -9.82
CA LEU A 77 11.09 -24.78 -9.71
C LEU A 77 10.02 -25.30 -10.67
N ARG A 78 9.27 -26.29 -10.19
CA ARG A 78 8.03 -26.73 -10.82
C ARG A 78 6.90 -25.80 -10.42
N LEU A 79 6.45 -24.96 -11.34
CA LEU A 79 5.35 -24.00 -11.13
C LEU A 79 4.06 -24.67 -10.64
N ASP A 80 3.87 -25.94 -10.98
CA ASP A 80 2.79 -26.81 -10.53
C ASP A 80 2.90 -27.25 -9.05
N GLU A 81 4.08 -27.15 -8.43
CA GLU A 81 4.32 -27.48 -7.01
C GLU A 81 4.27 -26.25 -6.09
N LEU A 82 4.28 -25.04 -6.68
CA LEU A 82 4.18 -23.78 -5.95
C LEU A 82 2.74 -23.53 -5.49
N ARG A 83 2.51 -23.60 -4.18
CA ARG A 83 1.22 -23.26 -3.58
C ARG A 83 0.87 -21.80 -3.90
N ASN A 84 -0.24 -21.58 -4.59
CA ASN A 84 -0.77 -20.23 -4.84
C ASN A 84 -1.24 -19.62 -3.49
N PRO A 85 -0.58 -18.57 -2.98
CA PRO A 85 -0.93 -17.96 -1.70
C PRO A 85 -2.21 -17.11 -1.77
N TRP A 86 -2.75 -16.89 -2.98
CA TRP A 86 -3.94 -16.07 -3.23
C TRP A 86 -5.18 -16.89 -3.60
N ASP A 87 -5.10 -18.23 -3.55
CA ASP A 87 -6.19 -19.14 -3.90
C ASP A 87 -7.16 -19.36 -2.72
N SER A 88 -7.46 -18.30 -1.96
CA SER A 88 -8.35 -18.32 -0.77
C SER A 88 -9.44 -17.27 -0.88
#